data_AF-A0A817CS58-F1
#
_entry.id   AF-A0A817CS58-F1
#
_cell.length_a   1.000
_cell.length_b   1.000
_cell.length_c   1.000
_cell.angle_alpha   90.00
_cell.angle_beta   90.00
_cell.angle_gamma   90.00
#
_symmetry.space_group_name_H-M   'P 1'
#
loop_
_entity.id
_entity.type
_entity.pdbx_description
1 polymer ?
#
loop_
_entity_poly.entity_id
_entity_poly.type
_entity_poly.pdbx_seq_one_letter_code
_entity_poly.pdbx_strand_id
1 'polypeptide(L)'
;MENEQQTNQAILEFLNYFDNEWLKSNDGWYEGLQLYTPKPTISLKLWTSSYQWAKLIKDIVCIPNVSSKKYYIPARDLQSITQATLDKYENKKWTTFNQFKKSFDIWCMEMENGSDWKISKCNCPDFLKNYICKHAVGMAIRLKYCKPPAAAKTVPIGEKRKRGRPAKAKPALLVQ
;
A
#
# COMPACT_ATOMS: atom_id res chain seq x y z
N MET A 1 -40.95 -18.03 34.09
CA MET A 1 -40.14 -16.81 34.37
C MET A 1 -38.90 -17.13 35.19
N GLU A 2 -38.96 -17.95 36.25
CA GLU A 2 -37.76 -18.30 37.07
C GLU A 2 -36.68 -19.09 36.31
N ASN A 3 -37.08 -20.01 35.42
CA ASN A 3 -36.15 -20.85 34.65
C ASN A 3 -35.35 -20.07 33.58
N GLU A 4 -35.91 -18.95 33.13
CA GLU A 4 -35.29 -18.04 32.14
C GLU A 4 -34.30 -17.07 32.81
N GLN A 5 -34.54 -16.71 34.07
CA GLN A 5 -33.62 -15.89 34.86
C GLN A 5 -32.39 -16.68 35.31
N GLN A 6 -32.55 -17.95 35.71
CA GLN A 6 -31.42 -18.83 36.07
C GLN A 6 -30.53 -19.16 34.87
N THR A 7 -31.10 -19.37 33.69
CA THR A 7 -30.33 -19.60 32.45
C THR A 7 -29.53 -18.36 32.04
N ASN A 8 -30.13 -17.17 32.14
CA ASN A 8 -29.41 -15.92 31.88
C ASN A 8 -28.27 -15.67 32.88
N GLN A 9 -28.47 -16.01 34.16
CA GLN A 9 -27.43 -15.90 35.18
C GLN A 9 -26.24 -16.83 34.90
N ALA A 10 -26.51 -18.10 34.55
CA ALA A 10 -25.48 -19.07 34.22
C ALA A 10 -24.67 -18.67 32.97
N ILE A 11 -25.33 -18.06 31.96
CA ILE A 11 -24.66 -17.53 30.78
C ILE A 11 -23.73 -16.37 31.15
N LEU A 12 -24.17 -15.45 32.01
CA LEU A 12 -23.35 -14.33 32.46
C LEU A 12 -22.13 -14.79 33.27
N GLU A 13 -22.30 -15.79 34.12
CA GLU A 13 -21.21 -16.41 34.88
C GLU A 13 -20.19 -17.08 33.96
N PHE A 14 -20.66 -17.81 32.95
CA PHE A 14 -19.79 -18.41 31.93
C PHE A 14 -19.03 -17.35 31.14
N LEU A 15 -19.71 -16.29 30.67
CA LEU A 15 -19.07 -15.20 29.92
C LEU A 15 -18.01 -14.49 30.75
N ASN A 16 -18.28 -14.23 32.04
CA ASN A 16 -17.31 -13.63 32.95
C ASN A 16 -16.10 -14.52 33.20
N TYR A 17 -16.31 -15.83 33.39
CA TYR A 17 -15.21 -16.79 33.52
C TYR A 17 -14.37 -16.84 32.24
N PHE A 18 -15.03 -16.99 31.08
CA PHE A 18 -14.36 -17.10 29.79
C PHE A 18 -13.54 -15.86 29.45
N ASP A 19 -14.07 -14.67 29.77
CA ASP A 19 -13.36 -13.41 29.54
C ASP A 19 -12.11 -13.26 30.42
N ASN A 20 -12.26 -13.52 31.72
CA ASN A 20 -11.20 -13.27 32.70
C ASN A 20 -10.09 -14.31 32.71
N GLU A 21 -10.46 -15.60 32.64
CA GLU A 21 -9.48 -16.69 32.78
C GLU A 21 -8.85 -17.06 31.44
N TRP A 22 -9.61 -16.93 30.34
CA TRP A 22 -9.22 -17.54 29.07
C TRP A 22 -8.92 -16.51 27.97
N LEU A 23 -9.81 -15.57 27.69
CA LEU A 23 -9.61 -14.56 26.64
C LEU A 23 -8.41 -13.65 26.91
N LYS A 24 -8.21 -13.18 28.15
CA LYS A 24 -7.05 -12.35 28.53
C LYS A 24 -5.71 -13.08 28.35
N SER A 25 -5.69 -14.38 28.61
CA SER A 25 -4.48 -15.22 28.50
C SER A 25 -4.20 -15.68 27.06
N ASN A 26 -5.24 -15.71 26.21
CA ASN A 26 -5.18 -16.21 24.83
C ASN A 26 -5.59 -15.11 23.84
N ASP A 27 -5.04 -13.90 23.96
CA ASP A 27 -5.36 -12.81 23.02
C ASP A 27 -5.00 -13.21 21.57
N GLY A 28 -5.94 -12.98 20.64
CA GLY A 28 -5.80 -13.36 19.22
C GLY A 28 -6.00 -14.84 18.88
N TRP A 29 -6.62 -15.62 19.77
CA TRP A 29 -6.93 -17.04 19.54
C TRP A 29 -7.93 -17.30 18.41
N TYR A 30 -8.81 -16.34 18.11
CA TYR A 30 -9.83 -16.50 17.09
C TYR A 30 -9.29 -16.12 15.70
N GLU A 31 -9.54 -16.99 14.73
CA GLU A 31 -9.22 -16.72 13.34
C GLU A 31 -9.94 -15.44 12.88
N GLY A 32 -9.16 -14.40 12.56
CA GLY A 32 -9.70 -13.11 12.13
C GLY A 32 -9.36 -11.91 13.02
N LEU A 33 -8.60 -12.07 14.13
CA LEU A 33 -8.07 -10.90 14.85
C LEU A 33 -7.08 -10.14 13.94
N GLN A 34 -7.58 -9.15 13.22
CA GLN A 34 -6.75 -8.14 12.57
C GLN A 34 -6.45 -7.05 13.59
N LEU A 35 -5.36 -7.22 14.34
CA LEU A 35 -4.81 -6.14 15.16
C LEU A 35 -4.69 -4.88 14.30
N TYR A 36 -5.19 -3.75 14.78
CA TYR A 36 -5.07 -2.47 14.10
C TYR A 36 -3.59 -2.16 13.92
N THR A 37 -3.05 -2.45 12.74
CA THR A 37 -1.68 -2.09 12.40
C THR A 37 -1.70 -0.69 11.82
N PRO A 38 -1.15 0.32 12.51
CA PRO A 38 -1.15 1.70 12.02
C PRO A 38 -0.27 1.88 10.78
N LYS A 39 0.55 0.87 10.44
CA LYS A 39 1.47 0.90 9.31
C LYS A 39 1.26 -0.33 8.41
N PRO A 40 1.14 -0.15 7.09
CA PRO A 40 1.00 -1.27 6.18
C PRO A 40 2.26 -2.14 6.16
N THR A 41 2.07 -3.45 6.26
CA THR A 41 3.15 -4.43 6.04
C THR A 41 3.37 -4.61 4.54
N ILE A 42 4.56 -4.26 4.06
CA ILE A 42 4.88 -4.31 2.63
C ILE A 42 5.45 -5.68 2.28
N SER A 43 4.68 -6.45 1.52
CA SER A 43 5.13 -7.77 1.04
C SER A 43 6.36 -7.66 0.13
N LEU A 44 7.19 -8.72 0.11
CA LEU A 44 8.34 -8.78 -0.80
C LEU A 44 7.94 -8.64 -2.28
N LYS A 45 6.75 -9.16 -2.65
CA LYS A 45 6.18 -9.00 -3.99
C LYS A 45 5.97 -7.52 -4.31
N LEU A 46 5.36 -6.77 -3.39
CA LEU A 46 5.14 -5.35 -3.53
C LEU A 46 6.45 -4.56 -3.58
N TRP A 47 7.42 -4.86 -2.72
CA TRP A 47 8.76 -4.26 -2.80
C TRP A 47 9.40 -4.41 -4.18
N THR A 48 9.23 -5.58 -4.80
CA THR A 48 9.82 -5.90 -6.10
C THR A 48 9.14 -5.12 -7.22
N SER A 49 7.81 -5.13 -7.28
CA SER A 49 7.07 -4.38 -8.29
C SER A 49 7.28 -2.87 -8.14
N SER A 50 7.39 -2.38 -6.90
CA SER A 50 7.69 -0.98 -6.60
C SER A 50 9.09 -0.58 -7.03
N TYR A 51 10.09 -1.44 -6.80
CA TYR A 51 11.47 -1.19 -7.22
C TYR A 51 11.60 -1.22 -8.76
N GLN A 52 10.96 -2.17 -9.43
CA GLN A 52 10.89 -2.23 -10.88
C GLN A 52 10.21 -0.98 -11.45
N TRP A 53 9.06 -0.58 -10.87
CA TRP A 53 8.37 0.65 -11.27
C TRP A 53 9.22 1.91 -11.02
N ALA A 54 9.92 1.97 -9.89
CA ALA A 54 10.79 3.09 -9.55
C ALA A 54 11.94 3.28 -10.57
N LYS A 55 12.38 2.19 -11.21
CA LYS A 55 13.39 2.20 -12.29
C LYS A 55 12.87 2.59 -13.67
N LEU A 56 11.55 2.57 -13.90
CA LEU A 56 10.99 2.98 -15.19
C LEU A 56 11.24 4.47 -15.44
N ILE A 57 11.50 4.85 -16.68
CA ILE A 57 11.61 6.26 -17.07
C ILE A 57 10.17 6.79 -17.21
N LYS A 58 9.67 7.34 -16.10
CA LYS A 58 8.36 7.99 -16.00
C LYS A 58 8.54 9.35 -15.37
N ASP A 59 8.13 10.38 -16.09
CA ASP A 59 8.12 11.76 -15.62
C ASP A 59 6.94 11.95 -14.66
N ILE A 60 7.26 12.42 -13.47
CA ILE A 60 6.30 12.65 -12.40
C ILE A 60 6.16 14.14 -12.22
N VAL A 61 4.92 14.63 -12.26
CA VAL A 61 4.64 16.03 -11.94
C VAL A 61 4.37 16.14 -10.44
N CYS A 62 5.09 17.04 -9.77
CA CYS A 62 4.92 17.31 -8.35
C CYS A 62 4.30 18.69 -8.16
N ILE A 63 3.16 18.76 -7.48
CA ILE A 63 2.53 20.01 -7.06
C ILE A 63 2.59 20.07 -5.52
N PRO A 64 3.41 20.97 -4.96
CA PRO A 64 3.47 21.16 -3.51
C PRO A 64 2.25 21.96 -3.02
N ASN A 65 1.69 21.54 -1.90
CA ASN A 65 0.74 22.29 -1.09
C ASN A 65 1.40 22.69 0.25
N VAL A 66 0.69 23.50 1.04
CA VAL A 66 1.16 23.98 2.35
C VAL A 66 1.51 22.80 3.29
N SER A 67 0.65 21.78 3.38
CA SER A 67 0.81 20.64 4.30
C SER A 67 1.19 19.33 3.62
N SER A 68 1.05 19.22 2.30
CA SER A 68 1.24 17.97 1.56
C SER A 68 1.90 18.20 0.20
N LYS A 69 2.43 17.15 -0.42
CA LYS A 69 2.89 17.14 -1.81
C LYS A 69 2.04 16.16 -2.60
N LYS A 70 1.47 16.63 -3.71
CA LYS A 70 0.76 15.79 -4.67
C LYS A 70 1.69 15.42 -5.82
N TYR A 71 1.71 14.14 -6.15
CA TYR A 71 2.49 13.56 -7.24
C TYR A 71 1.52 12.94 -8.25
N TYR A 72 1.61 13.43 -9.48
CA TYR A 72 0.84 12.91 -10.60
C TYR A 72 1.74 11.99 -11.43
N ILE A 73 1.29 10.75 -11.59
CA ILE A 73 2.04 9.65 -12.17
C ILE A 73 1.30 9.16 -13.41
N PRO A 74 1.98 9.05 -14.57
CA PRO A 74 1.34 8.53 -15.77
C PRO A 74 1.05 7.03 -15.60
N ALA A 75 -0.20 6.64 -15.83
CA ALA A 75 -0.59 5.24 -15.81
C ALA A 75 -0.15 4.51 -17.10
N ARG A 76 -0.23 3.18 -17.08
CA ARG A 76 0.07 2.32 -18.25
C ARG A 76 1.47 2.60 -18.83
N ASP A 77 1.58 2.64 -20.15
CA ASP A 77 2.82 2.82 -20.91
C ASP A 77 3.15 4.30 -21.18
N LEU A 78 2.31 5.24 -20.73
CA LEU A 78 2.62 6.67 -20.82
C LEU A 78 3.88 6.99 -19.99
N GLN A 79 4.80 7.71 -20.60
CA GLN A 79 6.05 8.10 -19.95
C GLN A 79 5.93 9.44 -19.24
N SER A 80 5.13 10.38 -19.76
CA SER A 80 5.00 11.72 -19.21
C SER A 80 3.55 12.20 -19.19
N ILE A 81 3.29 13.25 -18.40
CA ILE A 81 2.01 13.95 -18.34
C ILE A 81 2.26 15.42 -18.70
N THR A 82 1.49 15.95 -19.65
CA THR A 82 1.55 17.37 -19.99
C THR A 82 0.69 18.22 -19.04
N GLN A 83 1.07 19.48 -18.84
CA GLN A 83 0.34 20.41 -17.98
C GLN A 83 -1.15 20.54 -18.40
N ALA A 84 -1.42 20.66 -19.69
CA ALA A 84 -2.80 20.72 -20.20
C ALA A 84 -3.64 19.48 -19.85
N THR A 85 -2.99 18.30 -19.75
CA THR A 85 -3.68 17.07 -19.34
C THR A 85 -3.99 17.08 -17.85
N LEU A 86 -3.11 17.65 -17.03
CA LEU A 86 -3.33 17.86 -15.59
C LEU A 86 -4.44 18.87 -15.32
N ASP A 87 -4.41 20.02 -15.99
CA ASP A 87 -5.44 21.05 -15.83
C ASP A 87 -6.82 20.49 -16.20
N LYS A 88 -6.87 19.67 -17.26
CA LYS A 88 -8.07 18.96 -17.67
C LYS A 88 -8.49 17.88 -16.67
N TYR A 89 -7.54 17.24 -15.98
CA TYR A 89 -7.82 16.22 -14.98
C TYR A 89 -8.40 16.86 -13.70
N GLU A 90 -7.80 17.94 -13.21
CA GLU A 90 -8.24 18.62 -11.98
C GLU A 90 -9.62 19.25 -12.12
N ASN A 91 -9.90 19.86 -13.28
CA ASN A 91 -11.19 20.53 -13.53
C ASN A 91 -12.27 19.60 -14.10
N LYS A 92 -12.01 18.28 -14.19
CA LYS A 92 -12.92 17.36 -14.88
C LYS A 92 -14.13 17.01 -14.01
N LYS A 93 -15.32 17.28 -14.55
CA LYS A 93 -16.55 16.60 -14.11
C LYS A 93 -16.79 15.39 -15.01
N TRP A 94 -17.16 14.26 -14.41
CA TRP A 94 -17.49 13.06 -15.17
C TRP A 94 -19.00 12.92 -15.26
N THR A 95 -19.54 13.10 -16.45
CA THR A 95 -20.98 12.90 -16.73
C THR A 95 -21.26 11.54 -17.38
N THR A 96 -20.21 10.84 -17.85
CA THR A 96 -20.32 9.51 -18.46
C THR A 96 -19.25 8.57 -17.91
N PHE A 97 -19.54 7.27 -17.94
CA PHE A 97 -18.60 6.24 -17.50
C PHE A 97 -17.30 6.26 -18.32
N ASN A 98 -17.35 6.54 -19.62
CA ASN A 98 -16.15 6.64 -20.45
C ASN A 98 -15.23 7.80 -20.03
N GLN A 99 -15.80 8.92 -19.57
CA GLN A 99 -15.03 10.04 -19.04
C GLN A 99 -14.37 9.70 -17.70
N PHE A 100 -15.09 8.98 -16.83
CA PHE A 100 -14.58 8.43 -15.57
C PHE A 100 -13.45 7.42 -15.83
N LYS A 101 -13.62 6.48 -16.76
CA LYS A 101 -12.59 5.49 -17.11
C LYS A 101 -11.26 6.14 -17.51
N LYS A 102 -11.30 7.29 -18.19
CA LYS A 102 -10.11 8.07 -18.56
C LYS A 102 -9.40 8.73 -17.36
N SER A 103 -10.03 8.84 -16.18
CA SER A 103 -9.34 9.38 -14.99
C SER A 103 -8.27 8.40 -14.47
N PHE A 104 -8.43 7.10 -14.74
CA PHE A 104 -7.44 6.05 -14.41
C PHE A 104 -6.21 6.05 -15.30
N ASP A 105 -6.09 7.01 -16.23
CA ASP A 105 -4.88 7.22 -17.01
C ASP A 105 -3.83 8.02 -16.22
N ILE A 106 -4.20 8.61 -15.07
CA ILE A 106 -3.31 9.33 -14.16
C ILE A 106 -3.49 8.82 -12.73
N TRP A 107 -2.39 8.40 -12.10
CA TRP A 107 -2.38 8.13 -10.67
C TRP A 107 -2.00 9.40 -9.90
N CYS A 108 -2.87 9.83 -9.00
CA CYS A 108 -2.60 10.90 -8.05
C CYS A 108 -2.20 10.27 -6.71
N MET A 109 -1.05 10.66 -6.19
CA MET A 109 -0.56 10.28 -4.88
C MET A 109 -0.31 11.51 -4.04
N GLU A 110 -0.63 11.44 -2.76
CA GLU A 110 -0.39 12.51 -1.81
C GLU A 110 0.48 12.03 -0.65
N MET A 111 1.47 12.84 -0.27
CA MET A 111 2.32 12.63 0.90
C MET A 111 2.29 13.87 1.78
N GLU A 112 1.99 13.72 3.07
CA GLU A 112 2.03 14.83 4.03
C GLU A 112 3.47 15.19 4.40
N ASN A 113 3.76 16.48 4.52
CA ASN A 113 5.10 16.97 4.86
C ASN A 113 5.48 16.54 6.28
N GLY A 114 6.69 16.00 6.47
CA GLY A 114 7.18 15.54 7.78
C GLY A 114 6.57 14.25 8.31
N SER A 115 5.61 13.64 7.60
CA SER A 115 4.99 12.37 7.96
C SER A 115 5.80 11.15 7.48
N ASP A 116 5.50 9.97 8.04
CA ASP A 116 5.98 8.69 7.48
C ASP A 116 5.35 8.49 6.09
N TRP A 117 6.18 8.26 5.07
CA TRP A 117 5.74 8.06 3.69
C TRP A 117 4.73 6.91 3.55
N LYS A 118 4.68 5.98 4.52
CA LYS A 118 3.70 4.89 4.56
C LYS A 118 2.25 5.37 4.71
N ILE A 119 2.04 6.58 5.19
CA ILE A 119 0.73 7.22 5.37
C ILE A 119 0.25 7.86 4.04
N SER A 120 1.08 7.80 2.99
CA SER A 120 0.72 8.34 1.67
C SER A 120 -0.60 7.78 1.15
N LYS A 121 -1.34 8.58 0.40
CA LYS A 121 -2.60 8.20 -0.25
C LYS A 121 -2.38 8.04 -1.74
N CYS A 122 -3.10 7.14 -2.41
CA CYS A 122 -3.07 7.03 -3.87
C CYS A 122 -4.45 6.63 -4.40
N ASN A 123 -4.83 7.16 -5.57
CA ASN A 123 -6.11 6.83 -6.23
C ASN A 123 -6.08 5.52 -7.06
N CYS A 124 -4.96 4.80 -7.09
CA CYS A 124 -4.87 3.58 -7.90
C CYS A 124 -5.65 2.40 -7.26
N PRO A 125 -6.17 1.45 -8.07
CA PRO A 125 -6.96 0.32 -7.55
C PRO A 125 -6.24 -0.51 -6.49
N ASP A 126 -4.93 -0.73 -6.65
CA ASP A 126 -4.13 -1.50 -5.68
C ASP A 126 -4.12 -0.81 -4.30
N PHE A 127 -4.05 0.52 -4.27
CA PHE A 127 -4.09 1.29 -3.03
C PHE A 127 -5.48 1.28 -2.42
N LEU A 128 -6.52 1.51 -3.23
CA LEU A 128 -7.90 1.50 -2.74
C LEU A 128 -8.29 0.16 -2.12
N LYS A 129 -7.69 -0.95 -2.59
CA LYS A 129 -7.92 -2.28 -2.03
C LYS A 129 -7.08 -2.59 -0.79
N ASN A 130 -5.80 -2.21 -0.78
CA ASN A 130 -4.84 -2.69 0.24
C ASN A 130 -4.27 -1.58 1.13
N TYR A 131 -4.66 -0.33 0.91
CA TYR A 131 -4.09 0.89 1.52
C TYR A 131 -2.57 1.04 1.36
N ILE A 132 -1.99 0.32 0.37
CA ILE A 132 -0.60 0.43 -0.04
C ILE A 132 -0.48 -0.03 -1.49
N CYS A 133 0.39 0.61 -2.27
CA CYS A 133 0.55 0.28 -3.68
C CYS A 133 2.00 0.44 -4.16
N LYS A 134 2.26 -0.04 -5.37
CA LYS A 134 3.60 0.07 -5.98
C LYS A 134 4.03 1.51 -6.24
N HIS A 135 3.06 2.40 -6.45
CA HIS A 135 3.33 3.82 -6.67
C HIS A 135 3.85 4.44 -5.37
N ALA A 136 3.13 4.30 -4.26
CA ALA A 136 3.50 4.86 -2.95
C ALA A 136 4.91 4.41 -2.52
N VAL A 137 5.14 3.10 -2.51
CA VAL A 137 6.45 2.52 -2.18
C VAL A 137 7.50 2.92 -3.20
N GLY A 138 7.17 2.92 -4.49
CA GLY A 138 8.08 3.29 -5.56
C GLY A 138 8.52 4.76 -5.51
N MET A 139 7.61 5.66 -5.15
CA MET A 139 7.92 7.08 -4.93
C MET A 139 8.81 7.26 -3.71
N ALA A 140 8.54 6.55 -2.61
CA ALA A 140 9.43 6.56 -1.46
C ALA A 140 10.85 6.07 -1.81
N ILE A 141 10.98 5.10 -2.73
CA ILE A 141 12.28 4.66 -3.26
C ILE A 141 12.95 5.78 -4.08
N ARG A 142 12.23 6.43 -5.01
CA ARG A 142 12.77 7.53 -5.84
C ARG A 142 13.21 8.74 -5.02
N LEU A 143 12.40 9.09 -4.01
CA LEU A 143 12.67 10.18 -3.06
C LEU A 143 13.68 9.79 -1.96
N LYS A 144 14.19 8.56 -1.98
CA LYS A 144 15.16 8.02 -1.00
C LYS A 144 14.67 7.98 0.46
N TYR A 145 13.36 7.98 0.69
CA TYR A 145 12.76 7.80 2.02
C TYR A 145 12.86 6.36 2.53
N CYS A 146 13.06 5.39 1.64
CA CYS A 146 13.28 4.00 2.04
C CYS A 146 14.29 3.28 1.14
N LYS A 147 14.90 2.22 1.70
CA LYS A 147 15.78 1.32 0.95
C LYS A 147 15.06 0.00 0.73
N PRO A 148 14.80 -0.42 -0.52
CA PRO A 148 14.15 -1.69 -0.77
C PRO A 148 15.06 -2.85 -0.32
N PRO A 149 14.49 -3.94 0.21
CA PRO A 149 15.27 -5.07 0.71
C PRO A 149 16.08 -5.70 -0.42
N ALA A 150 17.26 -6.25 -0.12
CA ALA A 150 18.17 -6.82 -1.12
C ALA A 150 17.48 -7.88 -2.00
N ALA A 151 16.64 -8.73 -1.40
CA ALA A 151 15.87 -9.75 -2.11
C ALA A 151 14.92 -9.16 -3.18
N ALA A 152 14.43 -7.92 -3.02
CA ALA A 152 13.59 -7.24 -4.00
C ALA A 152 14.35 -6.80 -5.25
N LYS A 153 15.67 -6.59 -5.14
CA LYS A 153 16.51 -6.10 -6.24
C LYS A 153 17.02 -7.19 -7.18
N THR A 154 16.92 -8.45 -6.77
CA THR A 154 17.47 -9.61 -7.52
C THR A 154 16.67 -9.95 -8.78
N VAL A 155 15.46 -9.42 -8.93
CA VAL A 155 14.58 -9.74 -10.05
C VAL A 155 14.80 -8.72 -11.17
N PRO A 156 15.15 -9.15 -12.39
CA PRO A 156 15.23 -8.25 -13.55
C PRO A 156 13.90 -7.54 -13.81
N ILE A 157 13.94 -6.42 -14.54
CA ILE A 157 12.72 -5.72 -14.92
C ILE A 157 11.95 -6.57 -15.95
N GLY A 158 10.63 -6.63 -15.84
CA GLY A 158 9.78 -7.42 -16.75
C GLY A 158 9.74 -8.94 -16.45
N GLU A 159 10.60 -9.44 -15.57
CA GLU A 159 10.60 -10.86 -15.21
C GLU A 159 9.83 -11.16 -13.92
N LYS A 160 9.22 -12.34 -13.88
CA LYS A 160 8.64 -12.91 -12.67
C LYS A 160 9.71 -13.72 -11.92
N ARG A 161 9.67 -13.70 -10.59
CA ARG A 161 10.48 -14.62 -9.78
C ARG A 161 10.23 -16.07 -10.18
N LYS A 162 11.31 -16.83 -10.34
CA LYS A 162 11.25 -18.29 -10.42
C LYS A 162 10.65 -18.88 -9.14
N ARG A 163 9.98 -20.03 -9.26
CA ARG A 163 9.38 -20.76 -8.13
C ARG A 163 10.47 -21.17 -7.13
N GLY A 164 10.20 -21.05 -5.83
CA GLY A 164 11.11 -21.43 -4.75
C GLY A 164 11.60 -20.25 -3.90
N ARG A 165 12.53 -20.53 -2.99
CA ARG A 165 13.10 -19.53 -2.07
C ARG A 165 13.86 -18.46 -2.87
N PRO A 166 13.67 -17.15 -2.57
CA PRO A 166 14.44 -16.09 -3.21
C PRO A 166 15.94 -16.27 -3.00
N ALA A 167 16.71 -16.15 -4.07
CA ALA A 167 18.16 -16.14 -4.00
C ALA A 167 18.65 -14.92 -3.21
N LYS A 168 19.73 -15.09 -2.44
CA LYS A 168 20.44 -13.97 -1.81
C LYS A 168 21.13 -13.14 -2.89
N ALA A 169 21.32 -11.84 -2.63
CA ALA A 169 22.11 -10.99 -3.52
C ALA A 169 23.54 -11.54 -3.60
N LYS A 170 24.07 -11.66 -4.83
CA LYS A 170 25.48 -12.01 -5.04
C LYS A 170 26.35 -10.81 -4.61
N PRO A 171 27.50 -11.02 -3.93
CA PRO A 171 28.45 -9.94 -3.67
C PRO A 171 28.93 -9.34 -5.00
N ALA A 172 29.30 -8.06 -4.98
CA ALA A 172 29.89 -7.41 -6.14
C ALA A 172 31.22 -8.11 -6.48
N LEU A 173 31.45 -8.38 -7.77
CA LEU A 173 32.72 -8.91 -8.26
C LEU A 173 33.79 -7.85 -8.04
N LEU A 174 34.78 -8.13 -7.20
CA LEU A 174 36.01 -7.33 -7.12
C LEU A 174 36.87 -7.76 -8.31
N VAL A 175 36.97 -6.92 -9.34
CA VAL A 175 37.94 -7.13 -10.41
C VAL A 175 39.29 -6.70 -9.85
N GLN A 176 40.23 -7.64 -9.73
CA GLN A 176 41.64 -7.38 -9.44
C GLN A 176 42.42 -7.27 -10.74
#